data_AF-A0A975TRF7-F1
#
_entry.id   AF-A0A975TRF7-F1
#
_cell.length_a   1.000
_cell.length_b   1.000
_cell.length_c   1.000
_cell.angle_alpha   90.00
_cell.angle_beta   90.00
_cell.angle_gamma   90.00
#
_symmetry.space_group_name_H-M   'P 1'
#
loop_
_entity.id
_entity.type
_entity.pdbx_description
1 polymer ?
#
loop_
_entity_poly.entity_id
_entity_poly.type
_entity_poly.pdbx_seq_one_letter_code
_entity_poly.pdbx_strand_id
1 'polypeptide(L)'
;MTCKPILVALTASTAILANHATAQDYTSAKDFYDLSEMSETGMYTQGGSKPGEGNSSGPPPQGDVQLQEVRVGPATFSVNYPIFESFDALPEDVDLIREPIQSFEPPEGDTHYYEVVLVESMNISWVQAAILAESEGGYLASLTSPDENAFVFSLVDDDRYFWQFPDDYTPDSHYRIKIGPFLGGVRVSDAEESLDGWQWLSGEPRDYTNWAQNLDDGVTDRDPRDNTQSNGTGRQNVMGFGELNVPVPTWGDYWDTVAQYGERGMPTGYNRGFVIEYDEMPN
;
A
#
# COMPACT_ATOMS: atom_id res chain seq x y z
N MET A 1 32.46 -47.53 -27.57
CA MET A 1 32.20 -46.51 -26.54
C MET A 1 31.00 -45.72 -27.01
N THR A 2 29.83 -45.98 -26.43
CA THR A 2 28.56 -45.41 -26.84
C THR A 2 27.88 -44.88 -25.58
N CYS A 3 27.97 -43.56 -25.37
CA CYS A 3 27.27 -42.86 -24.30
C CYS A 3 25.78 -42.77 -24.64
N LYS A 4 24.93 -43.34 -23.78
CA LYS A 4 23.49 -43.05 -23.77
C LYS A 4 23.25 -41.78 -22.94
N PRO A 5 22.36 -40.87 -23.35
CA PRO A 5 21.91 -39.79 -22.47
C PRO A 5 20.87 -40.34 -21.49
N ILE A 6 21.00 -39.93 -20.23
CA ILE A 6 20.01 -40.14 -19.17
C ILE A 6 19.01 -38.99 -19.27
N LEU A 7 17.76 -39.32 -19.59
CA LEU A 7 16.64 -38.40 -19.57
C LEU A 7 16.15 -38.30 -18.12
N VAL A 8 16.37 -37.17 -17.46
CA VAL A 8 15.75 -36.86 -16.16
C VAL A 8 14.45 -36.12 -16.44
N ALA A 9 13.32 -36.78 -16.23
CA ALA A 9 12.01 -36.14 -16.23
C ALA A 9 11.81 -35.42 -14.90
N LEU A 10 11.78 -34.08 -14.92
CA LEU A 10 11.19 -33.30 -13.83
C LEU A 10 9.68 -33.25 -14.05
N THR A 11 8.93 -33.93 -13.19
CA THR A 11 7.50 -33.70 -13.06
C THR A 11 7.29 -32.45 -12.20
N ALA A 12 7.01 -31.31 -12.85
CA ALA A 12 6.45 -30.15 -12.17
C ALA A 12 4.98 -30.45 -11.85
N SER A 13 4.64 -30.49 -10.57
CA SER A 13 3.26 -30.63 -10.11
C SER A 13 2.71 -29.25 -9.83
N THR A 14 2.14 -28.59 -10.83
CA THR A 14 1.35 -27.37 -10.67
C THR A 14 -0.07 -27.72 -10.26
N ALA A 15 -0.39 -27.54 -8.97
CA ALA A 15 -1.76 -27.40 -8.51
C ALA A 15 -1.97 -25.94 -8.12
N ILE A 16 -2.41 -25.14 -9.09
CA ILE A 16 -2.92 -23.79 -8.84
C ILE A 16 -4.41 -23.95 -8.51
N LEU A 17 -4.78 -23.74 -7.26
CA LEU A 17 -6.17 -23.61 -6.85
C LEU A 17 -6.62 -22.18 -7.16
N ALA A 18 -7.11 -21.96 -8.38
CA ALA A 18 -7.94 -20.81 -8.68
C ALA A 18 -9.33 -21.08 -8.07
N ASN A 19 -9.59 -20.53 -6.89
CA ASN A 19 -10.94 -20.53 -6.34
C ASN A 19 -11.75 -19.43 -7.01
N HIS A 20 -12.73 -19.84 -7.80
CA HIS A 20 -13.81 -19.01 -8.34
C HIS A 20 -14.58 -18.32 -7.20
N ALA A 21 -14.46 -17.00 -7.09
CA ALA A 21 -15.45 -16.18 -6.39
C ALA A 21 -16.55 -15.80 -7.38
N THR A 22 -17.72 -16.40 -7.25
CA THR A 22 -18.92 -16.03 -8.00
C THR A 22 -19.54 -14.79 -7.37
N ALA A 23 -19.68 -13.71 -8.15
CA ALA A 23 -20.40 -12.50 -7.77
C ALA A 23 -21.85 -12.82 -7.38
N GLN A 24 -22.24 -12.50 -6.14
CA GLN A 24 -23.63 -12.42 -5.72
C GLN A 24 -23.98 -10.97 -5.40
N ASP A 25 -25.10 -10.51 -5.97
CA ASP A 25 -25.68 -9.18 -5.77
C ASP A 25 -26.01 -8.91 -4.30
N TYR A 26 -25.53 -7.80 -3.75
CA TYR A 26 -26.01 -7.32 -2.44
C TYR A 26 -26.22 -5.80 -2.37
N THR A 27 -27.29 -5.49 -1.63
CA THR A 27 -27.96 -4.21 -1.40
C THR A 27 -27.28 -3.34 -0.35
N SER A 28 -27.38 -2.01 -0.52
CA SER A 28 -26.78 -0.96 0.32
C SER A 28 -27.14 -1.06 1.81
N ALA A 29 -26.13 -1.12 2.68
CA ALA A 29 -26.28 -0.90 4.11
C ALA A 29 -25.98 0.57 4.44
N LYS A 30 -27.04 1.37 4.55
CA LYS A 30 -27.01 2.59 5.34
C LYS A 30 -27.10 2.21 6.82
N ASP A 31 -26.51 3.02 7.67
CA ASP A 31 -26.70 3.09 9.13
C ASP A 31 -25.60 2.48 9.99
N PHE A 32 -24.36 2.95 9.87
CA PHE A 32 -23.47 3.11 11.04
C PHE A 32 -22.56 4.34 10.78
N TYR A 33 -22.40 5.19 11.79
CA TYR A 33 -21.60 6.44 11.83
C TYR A 33 -22.33 7.76 11.48
N ASP A 34 -22.77 8.46 12.54
CA ASP A 34 -23.03 9.91 12.53
C ASP A 34 -21.69 10.61 12.87
N LEU A 35 -21.04 11.20 11.85
CA LEU A 35 -19.76 11.91 11.97
C LEU A 35 -19.94 13.44 12.09
N SER A 36 -21.13 13.92 12.45
CA SER A 36 -21.39 15.36 12.57
C SER A 36 -20.68 16.08 13.73
N GLU A 37 -19.89 15.38 14.56
CA GLU A 37 -19.21 15.96 15.73
C GLU A 37 -17.66 15.95 15.70
N MET A 38 -17.00 15.51 14.61
CA MET A 38 -15.53 15.64 14.54
C MET A 38 -15.12 17.05 14.09
N SER A 39 -15.00 17.97 15.04
CA SER A 39 -14.38 19.28 14.80
C SER A 39 -12.90 19.12 14.42
N GLU A 40 -12.51 19.78 13.33
CA GLU A 40 -11.12 20.05 12.92
C GLU A 40 -10.33 20.68 14.08
N THR A 41 -9.66 19.86 14.90
CA THR A 41 -8.49 20.14 15.76
C THR A 41 -8.40 19.07 16.85
N GLY A 42 -7.75 17.95 16.56
CA GLY A 42 -7.66 16.80 17.47
C GLY A 42 -6.24 16.30 17.71
N MET A 43 -5.33 17.16 18.17
CA MET A 43 -4.05 16.75 18.75
C MET A 43 -4.31 16.03 20.08
N TYR A 44 -4.15 14.71 20.15
CA TYR A 44 -4.26 13.97 21.42
C TYR A 44 -2.98 14.10 22.24
N THR A 45 -3.10 14.81 23.37
CA THR A 45 -2.16 14.79 24.49
C THR A 45 -2.25 13.48 25.27
N GLN A 46 -1.10 12.85 25.53
CA GLN A 46 -0.93 11.73 26.48
C GLN A 46 -1.48 12.06 27.87
N GLY A 47 -2.25 11.13 28.45
CA GLY A 47 -2.73 11.19 29.83
C GLY A 47 -2.38 9.92 30.62
N GLY A 48 -1.18 9.88 31.20
CA GLY A 48 -0.78 8.87 32.18
C GLY A 48 0.14 9.48 33.25
N SER A 49 -0.45 10.19 34.22
CA SER A 49 0.32 10.81 35.33
C SER A 49 0.42 9.90 36.55
N LYS A 50 1.62 9.83 37.14
CA LYS A 50 1.81 9.85 38.60
C LYS A 50 3.03 10.72 38.98
N PRO A 51 3.06 11.28 40.20
CA PRO A 51 3.51 12.66 40.42
C PRO A 51 4.96 12.76 40.90
N GLY A 52 5.68 13.76 40.40
CA GLY A 52 6.99 14.19 40.88
C GLY A 52 7.27 15.62 40.40
N GLU A 53 7.60 16.48 41.35
CA GLU A 53 7.80 17.93 41.27
C GLU A 53 8.71 18.42 40.12
N GLY A 54 8.40 19.61 39.55
CA GLY A 54 9.44 20.49 38.98
C GLY A 54 9.15 21.16 37.62
N ASN A 55 9.06 22.50 37.66
CA ASN A 55 9.18 23.48 36.56
C ASN A 55 8.12 23.53 35.45
N SER A 56 7.41 24.66 35.45
CA SER A 56 6.57 25.15 34.36
C SER A 56 7.42 25.56 33.15
N SER A 57 7.49 24.69 32.15
CA SER A 57 7.63 25.10 30.74
C SER A 57 6.29 24.84 30.08
N GLY A 58 5.61 25.90 29.64
CA GLY A 58 4.39 25.76 28.84
C GLY A 58 4.62 24.91 27.59
N PRO A 59 3.54 24.41 26.95
CA PRO A 59 3.67 23.66 25.70
C PRO A 59 4.47 24.50 24.69
N PRO A 60 5.36 23.88 23.91
CA PRO A 60 6.13 24.59 22.90
C PRO A 60 5.14 25.28 21.94
N PRO A 61 5.51 26.45 21.38
CA PRO A 61 4.65 27.12 20.41
C PRO A 61 4.42 26.18 19.22
N GLN A 62 3.15 25.93 18.95
CA GLN A 62 2.68 25.15 17.81
C GLN A 62 2.97 25.99 16.56
N GLY A 63 4.14 25.76 15.96
CA GLY A 63 4.52 26.45 14.71
C GLY A 63 3.55 26.05 13.61
N ASP A 64 3.23 27.01 12.73
CA ASP A 64 2.43 26.75 11.53
C ASP A 64 3.09 25.61 10.73
N VAL A 65 2.37 24.49 10.56
CA VAL A 65 2.82 23.39 9.71
C VAL A 65 2.74 23.87 8.26
N GLN A 66 3.88 24.02 7.59
CA GLN A 66 3.89 24.38 6.17
C GLN A 66 3.49 23.16 5.34
N LEU A 67 2.35 23.28 4.66
CA LEU A 67 1.91 22.33 3.66
C LEU A 67 2.56 22.66 2.32
N GLN A 68 3.00 21.64 1.59
CA GLN A 68 3.42 21.72 0.20
C GLN A 68 2.49 20.88 -0.68
N GLU A 69 2.17 21.39 -1.87
CA GLU A 69 1.40 20.66 -2.86
C GLU A 69 2.34 19.82 -3.73
N VAL A 70 2.02 18.53 -3.85
CA VAL A 70 2.82 17.55 -4.58
C VAL A 70 1.92 16.86 -5.59
N ARG A 71 2.35 16.84 -6.86
CA ARG A 71 1.60 16.20 -7.94
C ARG A 71 2.29 14.91 -8.32
N VAL A 72 1.50 13.84 -8.41
CA VAL A 72 1.94 12.51 -8.85
C VAL A 72 0.90 12.03 -9.85
N GLY A 73 1.32 11.82 -11.11
CA GLY A 73 0.42 11.55 -12.22
C GLY A 73 -0.83 12.46 -12.22
N PRO A 74 -2.06 11.89 -12.11
CA PRO A 74 -3.30 12.66 -12.09
C PRO A 74 -3.71 13.20 -10.71
N ALA A 75 -3.02 12.82 -9.63
CA ALA A 75 -3.36 13.17 -8.25
C ALA A 75 -2.56 14.38 -7.73
N THR A 76 -3.14 15.11 -6.78
CA THR A 76 -2.46 16.19 -6.04
C THR A 76 -2.63 15.96 -4.55
N PHE A 77 -1.52 15.98 -3.82
CA PHE A 77 -1.45 15.76 -2.38
C PHE A 77 -0.98 17.02 -1.67
N SER A 78 -1.50 17.26 -0.47
CA SER A 78 -1.01 18.29 0.44
C SER A 78 -0.23 17.62 1.57
N VAL A 79 1.10 17.74 1.54
CA VAL A 79 1.99 17.06 2.48
C VAL A 79 2.75 18.04 3.37
N ASN A 80 3.14 17.61 4.56
CA ASN A 80 3.94 18.38 5.53
C ASN A 80 5.32 17.76 5.78
N TYR A 81 5.68 16.71 5.04
CA TYR A 81 6.94 15.97 5.19
C TYR A 81 7.88 16.20 3.98
N PRO A 82 9.19 15.92 4.11
CA PRO A 82 10.14 16.07 3.02
C PRO A 82 9.81 15.22 1.79
N ILE A 83 10.07 15.74 0.60
CA ILE A 83 9.97 15.02 -0.67
C ILE A 83 11.37 14.85 -1.25
N PHE A 84 11.61 13.68 -1.86
CA PHE A 84 12.88 13.34 -2.50
C PHE A 84 12.66 13.18 -3.99
N GLU A 85 13.36 13.99 -4.79
CA GLU A 85 13.17 14.06 -6.25
C GLU A 85 13.69 12.83 -7.00
N SER A 86 14.53 12.00 -6.36
CA SER A 86 15.13 10.80 -6.95
C SER A 86 15.78 9.91 -5.89
N PHE A 87 16.15 8.69 -6.27
CA PHE A 87 16.93 7.78 -5.42
C PHE A 87 18.28 8.37 -4.98
N ASP A 88 18.94 9.14 -5.84
CA ASP A 88 20.21 9.81 -5.52
C ASP A 88 20.07 10.96 -4.51
N ALA A 89 18.85 11.45 -4.30
CA ALA A 89 18.53 12.53 -3.37
C ALA A 89 18.04 12.02 -2.00
N LEU A 90 18.04 10.71 -1.77
CA LEU A 90 17.59 10.14 -0.52
C LEU A 90 18.53 10.50 0.65
N PRO A 91 17.98 10.77 1.85
CA PRO A 91 18.77 10.92 3.06
C PRO A 91 19.57 9.66 3.40
N GLU A 92 20.71 9.83 4.08
CA GLU A 92 21.58 8.72 4.49
C GLU A 92 20.90 7.70 5.42
N ASP A 93 19.80 8.07 6.09
CA ASP A 93 19.04 7.18 6.99
C ASP A 93 17.89 6.44 6.30
N VAL A 94 17.73 6.62 4.99
CA VAL A 94 16.80 5.85 4.16
C VAL A 94 17.53 4.67 3.53
N ASP A 95 17.47 3.53 4.21
CA ASP A 95 17.96 2.26 3.69
C ASP A 95 16.91 1.58 2.81
N LEU A 96 17.31 1.24 1.57
CA LEU A 96 16.50 0.49 0.62
C LEU A 96 17.33 -0.49 -0.23
N ILE A 97 16.67 -1.50 -0.76
CA ILE A 97 17.23 -2.49 -1.69
C ILE A 97 16.33 -2.53 -2.93
N ARG A 98 16.93 -2.30 -4.10
CA ARG A 98 16.28 -2.49 -5.41
C ARG A 98 16.55 -3.90 -5.90
N GLU A 99 15.50 -4.68 -6.10
CA GLU A 99 15.59 -6.06 -6.59
C GLU A 99 15.76 -6.09 -8.13
N PRO A 100 16.26 -7.19 -8.72
CA PRO A 100 16.42 -7.27 -10.16
C PRO A 100 15.09 -7.14 -10.92
N ILE A 101 15.07 -6.28 -11.94
CA ILE A 101 13.91 -6.08 -12.82
C ILE A 101 13.46 -7.41 -13.44
N GLN A 102 12.15 -7.67 -13.40
CA GLN A 102 11.49 -8.82 -14.01
C GLN A 102 10.53 -8.36 -15.10
N SER A 103 10.46 -9.06 -16.23
CA SER A 103 9.51 -8.77 -17.30
C SER A 103 8.26 -9.63 -17.22
N PHE A 104 7.11 -9.06 -17.56
CA PHE A 104 5.83 -9.73 -17.75
C PHE A 104 5.34 -9.52 -19.17
N GLU A 105 4.96 -10.61 -19.84
CA GLU A 105 4.37 -10.56 -21.17
C GLU A 105 2.88 -10.92 -21.05
N PRO A 106 1.96 -9.94 -21.11
CA PRO A 106 0.55 -10.25 -21.09
C PRO A 106 0.14 -11.02 -22.35
N PRO A 107 -0.93 -11.83 -22.31
CA PRO A 107 -1.43 -12.53 -23.50
C PRO A 107 -1.83 -11.58 -24.66
N GLU A 108 -2.25 -10.37 -24.31
CA GLU A 108 -2.58 -9.26 -25.19
C GLU A 108 -1.97 -7.98 -24.61
N GLY A 109 -1.28 -7.16 -25.42
CA GLY A 109 -0.63 -5.95 -24.95
C GLY A 109 0.89 -5.98 -25.16
N ASP A 110 1.56 -4.98 -24.60
CA ASP A 110 3.01 -4.82 -24.65
C ASP A 110 3.65 -5.42 -23.38
N THR A 111 4.95 -5.73 -23.44
CA THR A 111 5.70 -6.26 -22.29
C THR A 111 5.86 -5.19 -21.22
N HIS A 112 5.51 -5.51 -19.97
CA HIS A 112 5.75 -4.63 -18.82
C HIS A 112 6.99 -5.11 -18.05
N TYR A 113 7.67 -4.18 -17.38
CA TYR A 113 8.84 -4.48 -16.54
C TYR A 113 8.59 -4.01 -15.12
N TYR A 114 8.94 -4.85 -14.14
CA TYR A 114 8.67 -4.60 -12.74
C TYR A 114 9.94 -4.64 -11.90
N GLU A 115 10.08 -3.67 -11.01
CA GLU A 115 11.16 -3.60 -10.03
C GLU A 115 10.57 -3.49 -8.62
N VAL A 116 10.96 -4.41 -7.75
CA VAL A 116 10.58 -4.36 -6.35
C VAL A 116 11.62 -3.57 -5.57
N VAL A 117 11.15 -2.62 -4.76
CA VAL A 117 12.00 -1.90 -3.82
C VAL A 117 11.62 -2.27 -2.40
N LEU A 118 12.55 -2.89 -1.67
CA LEU A 118 12.45 -3.15 -0.23
C LEU A 118 12.91 -1.91 0.54
N VAL A 119 12.08 -1.41 1.45
CA VAL A 119 12.38 -0.23 2.26
C VAL A 119 12.69 -0.68 3.70
N GLU A 120 13.96 -0.96 3.99
CA GLU A 120 14.39 -1.48 5.30
C GLU A 120 14.19 -0.45 6.43
N SER A 121 14.38 0.84 6.09
CA SER A 121 14.18 1.97 7.00
C SER A 121 12.71 2.25 7.37
N MET A 122 11.78 1.68 6.60
CA MET A 122 10.33 1.81 6.72
C MET A 122 9.73 3.23 6.61
N ASN A 123 10.52 4.19 6.11
CA ASN A 123 10.17 5.61 6.15
C ASN A 123 9.93 6.21 4.74
N ILE A 124 9.29 5.47 3.85
CA ILE A 124 8.90 5.95 2.52
C ILE A 124 7.39 5.90 2.41
N SER A 125 6.76 7.07 2.32
CA SER A 125 5.32 7.20 2.09
C SER A 125 4.95 6.82 0.66
N TRP A 126 3.66 6.65 0.40
CA TRP A 126 3.18 6.34 -0.95
C TRP A 126 3.53 7.45 -1.95
N VAL A 127 3.36 8.72 -1.56
CA VAL A 127 3.69 9.87 -2.41
C VAL A 127 5.18 9.89 -2.74
N GLN A 128 6.05 9.62 -1.76
CA GLN A 128 7.49 9.53 -1.98
C GLN A 128 7.85 8.34 -2.89
N ALA A 129 7.25 7.16 -2.67
CA ALA A 129 7.46 5.99 -3.52
C ALA A 129 7.07 6.26 -4.97
N ALA A 130 5.98 6.99 -5.19
CA ALA A 130 5.52 7.34 -6.53
C ALA A 130 6.43 8.33 -7.23
N ILE A 131 6.97 9.33 -6.52
CA ILE A 131 7.97 10.25 -7.08
C ILE A 131 9.27 9.51 -7.41
N LEU A 132 9.70 8.60 -6.54
CA LEU A 132 10.86 7.76 -6.81
C LEU A 132 10.65 6.90 -8.06
N ALA A 133 9.47 6.30 -8.23
CA ALA A 133 9.11 5.57 -9.44
C ALA A 133 9.14 6.47 -10.70
N GLU A 134 8.51 7.65 -10.65
CA GLU A 134 8.53 8.63 -11.75
C GLU A 134 9.95 9.10 -12.08
N SER A 135 10.83 9.25 -11.08
CA SER A 135 12.22 9.67 -11.26
C SER A 135 13.07 8.67 -12.06
N GLU A 136 12.68 7.40 -12.05
CA GLU A 136 13.30 6.32 -12.83
C GLU A 136 12.64 6.11 -14.19
N GLY A 137 11.65 6.95 -14.54
CA GLY A 137 10.88 6.83 -15.78
C GLY A 137 9.77 5.77 -15.74
N GLY A 138 9.44 5.27 -14.54
CA GLY A 138 8.33 4.35 -14.32
C GLY A 138 7.17 5.00 -13.56
N TYR A 139 6.34 4.16 -12.98
CA TYR A 139 5.24 4.54 -12.09
C TYR A 139 5.04 3.42 -11.05
N LEU A 140 4.34 3.69 -9.95
CA LEU A 140 3.94 2.58 -9.07
C LEU A 140 3.01 1.64 -9.83
N ALA A 141 3.22 0.33 -9.65
CA ALA A 141 2.67 -0.70 -10.52
C ALA A 141 1.14 -0.69 -10.64
N SER A 142 0.67 -0.93 -11.86
CA SER A 142 -0.71 -1.07 -12.28
C SER A 142 -1.00 -2.52 -12.58
N LEU A 143 -2.12 -3.03 -12.06
CA LEU A 143 -2.47 -4.45 -12.17
C LEU A 143 -3.81 -4.55 -12.89
N THR A 144 -3.74 -4.81 -14.20
CA THR A 144 -4.87 -4.75 -15.13
C THR A 144 -5.45 -6.12 -15.46
N SER A 145 -4.81 -7.20 -15.01
CA SER A 145 -5.31 -8.56 -15.20
C SER A 145 -4.99 -9.49 -14.01
N PRO A 146 -5.72 -10.61 -13.87
CA PRO A 146 -5.42 -11.63 -12.86
C PRO A 146 -4.00 -12.22 -12.99
N ASP A 147 -3.53 -12.43 -14.21
CA ASP A 147 -2.21 -13.04 -14.46
C ASP A 147 -1.07 -12.07 -14.09
N GLU A 148 -1.23 -10.79 -14.41
CA GLU A 148 -0.31 -9.72 -14.02
C GLU A 148 -0.28 -9.53 -12.50
N ASN A 149 -1.44 -9.49 -11.86
CA ASN A 149 -1.54 -9.40 -10.40
C ASN A 149 -0.84 -10.57 -9.72
N ALA A 150 -1.05 -11.80 -10.20
CA ALA A 150 -0.40 -12.99 -9.67
C ALA A 150 1.12 -12.95 -9.89
N PHE A 151 1.57 -12.49 -11.07
CA PHE A 151 2.98 -12.30 -11.37
C PHE A 151 3.63 -11.30 -10.42
N VAL A 152 3.08 -10.08 -10.31
CA VAL A 152 3.63 -9.02 -9.45
C VAL A 152 3.61 -9.43 -7.99
N PHE A 153 2.52 -10.04 -7.51
CA PHE A 153 2.46 -10.56 -6.14
C PHE A 153 3.54 -11.62 -5.88
N SER A 154 3.86 -12.48 -6.85
CA SER A 154 4.92 -13.49 -6.68
C SER A 154 6.32 -12.90 -6.45
N LEU A 155 6.55 -11.64 -6.87
CA LEU A 155 7.80 -10.92 -6.61
C LEU A 155 7.92 -10.45 -5.14
N VAL A 156 6.78 -10.34 -4.47
CA VAL A 156 6.65 -9.76 -3.12
C VAL A 156 6.03 -10.71 -2.10
N ASP A 157 5.75 -11.98 -2.44
CA ASP A 157 5.16 -13.00 -1.55
C ASP A 157 6.15 -13.48 -0.46
N ASP A 158 6.64 -12.53 0.33
CA ASP A 158 7.53 -12.70 1.47
C ASP A 158 7.20 -11.64 2.53
N ASP A 159 7.11 -12.08 3.79
CA ASP A 159 6.82 -11.23 4.94
C ASP A 159 7.73 -9.99 5.07
N ARG A 160 8.94 -10.01 4.51
CA ARG A 160 9.90 -8.89 4.55
C ARG A 160 9.38 -7.62 3.87
N TYR A 161 8.42 -7.75 2.96
CA TYR A 161 7.85 -6.64 2.20
C TYR A 161 6.58 -6.05 2.82
N PHE A 162 6.06 -6.68 3.89
CA PHE A 162 4.81 -6.31 4.53
C PHE A 162 5.08 -5.77 5.92
N TRP A 163 4.50 -4.61 6.25
CA TRP A 163 4.47 -4.17 7.64
C TRP A 163 3.22 -4.69 8.33
N GLN A 164 3.37 -5.14 9.59
CA GLN A 164 2.28 -5.70 10.38
C GLN A 164 1.92 -4.77 11.54
N PHE A 165 0.64 -4.44 11.68
CA PHE A 165 0.12 -3.71 12.84
C PHE A 165 0.37 -4.47 14.15
N PRO A 166 0.79 -3.78 15.23
CA PRO A 166 1.05 -4.43 16.51
C PRO A 166 -0.25 -4.88 17.21
N ASP A 167 -0.11 -5.73 18.23
CA ASP A 167 -1.24 -6.30 18.96
C ASP A 167 -2.00 -5.28 19.82
N ASP A 168 -1.35 -4.16 20.20
CA ASP A 168 -1.86 -3.13 21.09
C ASP A 168 -2.19 -1.81 20.37
N TYR A 169 -2.39 -1.87 19.06
CA TYR A 169 -2.41 -0.73 18.15
C TYR A 169 -3.47 0.33 18.49
N THR A 170 -4.75 -0.02 18.65
CA THR A 170 -5.81 0.95 19.01
C THR A 170 -7.05 0.24 19.63
N PRO A 171 -8.07 0.96 20.14
CA PRO A 171 -9.40 0.40 20.39
C PRO A 171 -10.11 -0.13 19.13
N ASP A 172 -9.64 0.27 17.94
CA ASP A 172 -10.08 -0.24 16.64
C ASP A 172 -9.34 -1.53 16.27
N SER A 173 -10.07 -2.41 15.62
CA SER A 173 -9.80 -3.85 15.47
C SER A 173 -8.64 -4.25 14.54
N HIS A 174 -7.79 -3.32 14.10
CA HIS A 174 -6.76 -3.55 13.08
C HIS A 174 -5.49 -4.19 13.66
N TYR A 175 -5.62 -5.20 14.51
CA TYR A 175 -4.45 -5.86 15.09
C TYR A 175 -3.92 -6.92 14.12
N ARG A 176 -2.61 -6.95 13.92
CA ARG A 176 -1.90 -7.96 13.11
C ARG A 176 -2.26 -7.98 11.63
N ILE A 177 -2.92 -6.95 11.12
CA ILE A 177 -3.13 -6.77 9.68
C ILE A 177 -1.80 -6.40 9.03
N LYS A 178 -1.58 -6.91 7.82
CA LYS A 178 -0.41 -6.63 7.01
C LYS A 178 -0.77 -5.67 5.88
N ILE A 179 0.11 -4.71 5.64
CA ILE A 179 -0.04 -3.71 4.57
C ILE A 179 1.25 -3.56 3.77
N GLY A 180 1.07 -3.12 2.53
CA GLY A 180 2.13 -2.97 1.53
C GLY A 180 2.52 -4.31 0.89
N PRO A 181 3.40 -4.32 -0.11
CA PRO A 181 3.99 -3.18 -0.80
C PRO A 181 2.97 -2.24 -1.45
N PHE A 182 3.36 -0.98 -1.63
CA PHE A 182 2.55 -0.01 -2.37
C PHE A 182 2.45 -0.32 -3.87
N LEU A 183 1.28 0.01 -4.42
CA LEU A 183 0.89 -0.10 -5.82
C LEU A 183 0.38 1.25 -6.34
N GLY A 184 0.22 1.41 -7.65
CA GLY A 184 -0.11 2.68 -8.31
C GLY A 184 -1.57 3.11 -8.29
N GLY A 185 -2.42 2.42 -7.54
CA GLY A 185 -3.81 2.82 -7.41
C GLY A 185 -3.92 4.10 -6.59
N VAL A 186 -4.61 5.10 -7.13
CA VAL A 186 -4.88 6.37 -6.44
C VAL A 186 -6.31 6.82 -6.67
N ARG A 187 -6.94 7.38 -5.64
CA ARG A 187 -8.28 7.98 -5.72
C ARG A 187 -8.18 9.49 -5.82
N VAL A 188 -8.73 10.08 -6.88
CA VAL A 188 -8.61 11.52 -7.18
C VAL A 188 -9.92 12.29 -6.96
N SER A 189 -10.97 11.63 -6.47
CA SER A 189 -12.23 12.29 -6.11
C SER A 189 -12.32 12.61 -4.61
N ASP A 190 -12.87 13.79 -4.33
CA ASP A 190 -13.34 14.28 -3.03
C ASP A 190 -14.78 13.86 -2.71
N ALA A 191 -15.44 13.15 -3.63
CA ALA A 191 -16.80 12.65 -3.45
C ALA A 191 -16.80 11.42 -2.53
N GLU A 192 -17.31 11.58 -1.31
CA GLU A 192 -17.47 10.55 -0.30
C GLU A 192 -18.26 9.34 -0.83
N GLU A 193 -17.79 8.14 -0.50
CA GLU A 193 -18.56 6.88 -0.59
C GLU A 193 -18.91 6.32 -1.99
N SER A 194 -17.93 6.16 -2.88
CA SER A 194 -18.07 5.25 -4.04
C SER A 194 -16.76 4.52 -4.36
N LEU A 195 -16.86 3.27 -4.85
CA LEU A 195 -15.76 2.53 -5.52
C LEU A 195 -15.23 3.23 -6.80
N ASP A 196 -15.92 4.29 -7.23
CA ASP A 196 -15.58 5.14 -8.36
C ASP A 196 -14.49 6.15 -7.98
N GLY A 197 -13.64 6.49 -8.95
CA GLY A 197 -12.61 7.52 -8.79
C GLY A 197 -11.21 7.02 -8.48
N TRP A 198 -11.02 5.71 -8.29
CA TRP A 198 -9.69 5.10 -8.37
C TRP A 198 -9.22 5.00 -9.82
N GLN A 199 -7.96 5.31 -10.03
CA GLN A 199 -7.27 5.20 -11.31
C GLN A 199 -5.82 4.76 -11.07
N TRP A 200 -5.22 4.19 -12.09
CA TRP A 200 -3.80 3.87 -12.09
C TRP A 200 -2.97 5.12 -12.38
N LEU A 201 -1.79 5.23 -11.76
CA LEU A 201 -0.82 6.27 -12.11
C LEU A 201 -0.34 6.16 -13.57
N SER A 202 -0.31 4.94 -14.13
CA SER A 202 -0.02 4.70 -15.56
C SER A 202 -1.04 5.34 -16.49
N GLY A 203 -2.26 5.59 -16.00
CA GLY A 203 -3.41 6.00 -16.81
C GLY A 203 -4.11 4.86 -17.54
N GLU A 204 -3.70 3.61 -17.30
CA GLU A 204 -4.37 2.44 -17.88
C GLU A 204 -5.82 2.28 -17.38
N PRO A 205 -6.70 1.64 -18.19
CA PRO A 205 -8.06 1.33 -17.78
C PRO A 205 -8.11 0.40 -16.56
N ARG A 206 -9.01 0.68 -15.63
CA ARG A 206 -9.25 -0.16 -14.44
C ARG A 206 -10.38 -1.17 -14.69
N ASP A 207 -10.16 -2.09 -15.62
CA ASP A 207 -11.13 -3.13 -15.98
C ASP A 207 -11.07 -4.37 -15.07
N TYR A 208 -9.96 -4.54 -14.36
CA TYR A 208 -9.75 -5.57 -13.35
C TYR A 208 -9.69 -4.95 -11.95
N THR A 209 -10.19 -5.71 -10.97
CA THR A 209 -10.11 -5.33 -9.57
C THR A 209 -9.84 -6.55 -8.69
N ASN A 210 -9.01 -6.38 -7.66
CA ASN A 210 -8.71 -7.42 -6.69
C ASN A 210 -8.67 -6.91 -5.24
N TRP A 211 -9.55 -5.96 -4.88
CA TRP A 211 -9.71 -5.51 -3.50
C TRP A 211 -9.83 -6.69 -2.53
N ALA A 212 -9.28 -6.50 -1.33
CA ALA A 212 -9.46 -7.40 -0.22
C ALA A 212 -10.95 -7.68 0.00
N GLN A 213 -11.23 -8.88 0.46
CA GLN A 213 -12.57 -9.32 0.80
C GLN A 213 -12.54 -9.80 2.23
N ASN A 214 -13.55 -9.42 2.99
CA ASN A 214 -13.75 -9.94 4.34
C ASN A 214 -13.94 -11.46 4.28
N LEU A 215 -13.07 -12.21 4.94
CA LEU A 215 -13.15 -13.67 5.03
C LEU A 215 -13.77 -14.14 6.36
N ASP A 216 -13.77 -13.29 7.40
CA ASP A 216 -14.18 -13.56 8.80
C ASP A 216 -13.88 -15.01 9.27
N ASP A 217 -12.69 -15.52 8.93
CA ASP A 217 -12.29 -16.91 9.17
C ASP A 217 -11.47 -17.08 10.47
N GLY A 218 -11.09 -15.97 11.11
CA GLY A 218 -10.31 -15.92 12.35
C GLY A 218 -8.84 -16.35 12.19
N VAL A 219 -8.40 -16.67 10.97
CA VAL A 219 -7.06 -17.17 10.66
C VAL A 219 -6.33 -16.19 9.75
N THR A 220 -6.90 -15.97 8.58
CA THR A 220 -6.41 -15.09 7.52
C THR A 220 -6.95 -13.68 7.71
N ASP A 221 -8.20 -13.59 8.16
CA ASP A 221 -8.87 -12.34 8.47
C ASP A 221 -9.26 -12.33 9.95
N ARG A 222 -8.62 -11.44 10.70
CA ARG A 222 -8.92 -11.17 12.12
C ARG A 222 -9.51 -9.79 12.31
N ASP A 223 -9.73 -9.06 11.23
CA ASP A 223 -10.42 -7.80 11.31
C ASP A 223 -11.94 -8.06 11.34
N PRO A 224 -12.63 -7.74 12.45
CA PRO A 224 -14.09 -7.84 12.50
C PRO A 224 -14.80 -6.77 11.66
N ARG A 225 -14.08 -5.85 11.00
CA ARG A 225 -14.68 -4.87 10.08
C ARG A 225 -14.98 -5.52 8.73
N ASP A 226 -15.95 -4.93 8.04
CA ASP A 226 -16.18 -5.26 6.64
C ASP A 226 -15.04 -4.71 5.79
N ASN A 227 -14.10 -5.59 5.44
CA ASN A 227 -13.01 -5.29 4.52
C ASN A 227 -13.35 -5.60 3.06
N THR A 228 -14.64 -5.71 2.71
CA THR A 228 -15.07 -5.72 1.32
C THR A 228 -15.20 -4.28 0.85
N GLN A 229 -14.38 -3.89 -0.14
CA GLN A 229 -14.30 -2.56 -0.82
C GLN A 229 -13.07 -1.75 -0.40
N SER A 230 -12.62 -0.86 -1.30
CA SER A 230 -11.89 0.32 -0.82
C SER A 230 -12.84 1.03 0.15
N ASN A 231 -12.52 1.07 1.44
CA ASN A 231 -13.39 1.71 2.39
C ASN A 231 -13.43 3.21 2.06
N GLY A 232 -14.50 3.62 1.39
CA GLY A 232 -14.67 4.99 0.90
C GLY A 232 -14.87 6.02 2.02
N THR A 233 -14.51 5.69 3.26
CA THR A 233 -14.67 6.51 4.45
C THR A 233 -13.33 7.18 4.80
N GLY A 234 -13.29 8.51 4.72
CA GLY A 234 -12.09 9.30 5.01
C GLY A 234 -11.07 9.34 3.86
N ARG A 235 -9.83 9.71 4.19
CA ARG A 235 -8.74 10.00 3.23
C ARG A 235 -8.00 8.74 2.74
N GLN A 236 -8.61 7.55 2.74
CA GLN A 236 -7.97 6.35 2.16
C GLN A 236 -8.03 6.44 0.64
N ASN A 237 -6.89 6.80 0.05
CA ASN A 237 -6.81 7.29 -1.33
C ASN A 237 -5.60 6.76 -2.09
N VAL A 238 -4.83 5.85 -1.49
CA VAL A 238 -3.68 5.19 -2.12
C VAL A 238 -3.74 3.67 -1.91
N MET A 239 -3.06 2.90 -2.75
CA MET A 239 -3.20 1.44 -2.81
C MET A 239 -1.92 0.68 -2.45
N GLY A 240 -2.08 -0.53 -1.93
CA GLY A 240 -1.04 -1.57 -1.96
C GLY A 240 -1.63 -2.96 -1.69
N PHE A 241 -0.78 -3.97 -1.62
CA PHE A 241 -1.21 -5.32 -1.21
C PHE A 241 -1.48 -5.41 0.28
N GLY A 242 -2.42 -6.26 0.70
CA GLY A 242 -2.58 -6.61 2.11
C GLY A 242 -4.02 -6.60 2.58
N GLU A 243 -4.25 -5.94 3.71
CA GLU A 243 -5.53 -5.88 4.44
C GLU A 243 -5.95 -7.18 5.13
N LEU A 244 -5.04 -8.16 5.19
CA LEU A 244 -5.20 -9.43 5.87
C LEU A 244 -4.00 -9.75 6.77
N ASN A 245 -4.10 -10.77 7.61
CA ASN A 245 -3.07 -11.10 8.61
C ASN A 245 -1.83 -11.82 8.04
N VAL A 246 -1.81 -12.05 6.73
CA VAL A 246 -0.73 -12.68 5.95
C VAL A 246 -0.54 -11.90 4.64
N PRO A 247 0.62 -12.03 3.97
CA PRO A 247 0.75 -11.55 2.59
C PRO A 247 -0.35 -12.15 1.70
N VAL A 248 -1.03 -11.29 0.95
CA VAL A 248 -2.13 -11.69 0.06
C VAL A 248 -2.08 -10.92 -1.26
N PRO A 249 -2.52 -11.53 -2.37
CA PRO A 249 -2.52 -10.87 -3.68
C PRO A 249 -3.65 -9.85 -3.86
N THR A 250 -4.46 -9.63 -2.82
CA THR A 250 -5.57 -8.66 -2.82
C THR A 250 -5.10 -7.28 -2.38
N TRP A 251 -5.85 -6.25 -2.80
CA TRP A 251 -5.49 -4.85 -2.60
C TRP A 251 -6.19 -4.25 -1.39
N GLY A 252 -5.47 -3.40 -0.66
CA GLY A 252 -6.01 -2.51 0.36
C GLY A 252 -5.94 -1.06 -0.07
N ASP A 253 -6.79 -0.24 0.53
CA ASP A 253 -6.68 1.21 0.49
C ASP A 253 -6.09 1.76 1.78
N TYR A 254 -5.23 2.76 1.64
CA TYR A 254 -4.48 3.35 2.74
C TYR A 254 -4.57 4.88 2.68
N TRP A 255 -4.30 5.53 3.81
CA TRP A 255 -4.07 6.98 3.81
C TRP A 255 -2.76 7.31 3.08
N ASP A 256 -2.74 8.41 2.33
CA ASP A 256 -1.52 8.97 1.76
C ASP A 256 -0.47 9.36 2.83
N THR A 257 -0.88 9.37 4.09
CA THR A 257 -0.06 9.62 5.27
C THR A 257 0.58 8.37 5.88
N VAL A 258 0.39 7.17 5.31
CA VAL A 258 1.13 5.97 5.77
C VAL A 258 2.63 6.16 5.53
N ALA A 259 3.45 5.74 6.51
CA ALA A 259 4.92 5.72 6.43
C ALA A 259 5.60 7.09 6.17
N GLN A 260 5.03 8.19 6.66
CA GLN A 260 5.61 9.54 6.51
C GLN A 260 7.04 9.63 7.06
N TYR A 261 7.98 10.05 6.21
CA TYR A 261 9.35 10.33 6.62
C TYR A 261 9.40 11.47 7.67
N GLY A 262 10.11 11.25 8.77
CA GLY A 262 10.28 12.24 9.85
C GLY A 262 9.12 12.32 10.86
N GLU A 263 7.92 11.84 10.50
CA GLU A 263 6.76 11.74 11.39
C GLU A 263 6.44 10.26 11.69
N ARG A 264 7.19 9.67 12.62
CA ARG A 264 6.98 8.28 13.08
C ARG A 264 5.84 8.11 14.09
N GLY A 265 4.80 8.93 13.94
CA GLY A 265 3.62 8.88 14.79
C GLY A 265 2.70 7.74 14.35
N MET A 266 2.61 6.68 15.16
CA MET A 266 1.40 5.84 15.15
C MET A 266 0.19 6.79 15.31
N PRO A 267 -0.88 6.68 14.49
CA PRO A 267 -1.40 5.43 13.94
C PRO A 267 -1.46 5.43 12.39
N THR A 268 -0.40 5.79 11.67
CA THR A 268 -0.45 5.75 10.19
C THR A 268 0.13 4.47 9.58
N GLY A 269 0.77 3.62 10.38
CA GLY A 269 1.45 2.42 9.88
C GLY A 269 2.74 2.75 9.11
N TYR A 270 3.46 1.70 8.70
CA TYR A 270 4.72 1.84 7.97
C TYR A 270 4.66 1.07 6.65
N ASN A 271 5.63 1.34 5.79
CA ASN A 271 5.79 0.65 4.52
C ASN A 271 7.10 -0.16 4.53
N ARG A 272 7.09 -1.36 3.95
CA ARG A 272 8.29 -2.16 3.72
C ARG A 272 8.62 -2.37 2.26
N GLY A 273 7.80 -1.90 1.33
CA GLY A 273 8.18 -1.93 -0.08
C GLY A 273 7.22 -1.24 -1.01
N PHE A 274 7.63 -1.14 -2.26
CA PHE A 274 6.78 -0.70 -3.34
C PHE A 274 7.22 -1.36 -4.64
N VAL A 275 6.32 -1.43 -5.61
CA VAL A 275 6.62 -2.00 -6.93
C VAL A 275 6.58 -0.88 -7.95
N ILE A 276 7.69 -0.72 -8.68
CA ILE A 276 7.78 0.16 -9.84
C ILE A 276 7.46 -0.67 -11.08
N GLU A 277 6.70 -0.10 -12.00
CA GLU A 277 6.44 -0.61 -13.32
C GLU A 277 7.01 0.34 -14.38
N TYR A 278 7.49 -0.24 -15.48
CA TYR A 278 8.00 0.47 -16.64
C TYR A 278 7.39 -0.10 -17.94
N ASP A 279 7.01 0.79 -18.87
CA ASP A 279 6.57 0.45 -20.22
C ASP A 279 7.69 -0.16 -21.08
N GLU A 280 8.94 0.21 -20.79
CA GLU A 280 10.14 -0.26 -21.48
C GLU A 280 11.23 -0.58 -20.46
N MET A 281 12.14 -1.50 -20.80
CA MET A 281 13.28 -1.81 -19.93
C MET A 281 14.09 -0.53 -19.65
N PRO A 282 14.27 -0.11 -18.38
CA PRO A 282 15.05 1.08 -18.07
C PRO A 282 16.54 0.87 -18.43
N ASN A 283 17.19 1.95 -18.87
CA ASN A 283 18.57 1.94 -19.39
C ASN A 283 19.65 1.86 -18.32
#